data_AF-A0A7S4EZW2-F1
#
_entry.id   AF-A0A7S4EZW2-F1
#
_cell.length_a   1.000
_cell.length_b   1.000
_cell.length_c   1.000
_cell.angle_alpha   90.00
_cell.angle_beta   90.00
_cell.angle_gamma   90.00
#
_symmetry.space_group_name_H-M   'P 1'
#
loop_
_entity.id
_entity.type
_entity.pdbx_description
1 polymer ?
#
loop_
_entity_poly.entity_id
_entity_poly.type
_entity_poly.pdbx_seq_one_letter_code
_entity_poly.pdbx_strand_id
1 'polypeptide(L)'
;GVGRGKGRGRGSQGGRGGNGATGRGARNARSPRTPRKSGAAIPQSYVERMAARHWQGGKAEGKTANAELIESIYDNILSAPSAGRRVSMQQSALELSGYLEHYLWPLYEQKTATWSHTMSLVVMVTLKCREGVPAWSAFESDADRFAAFFSRALALPSERPA
;
A
#
# COMPACT_ATOMS: atom_id res chain seq x y z
N GLY A 1 -15.88 -66.11 -21.81
CA GLY A 1 -17.00 -66.08 -22.78
C GLY A 1 -16.88 -64.80 -23.60
N VAL A 2 -16.85 -64.85 -24.93
CA VAL A 2 -18.02 -64.76 -25.86
C VAL A 2 -18.75 -63.41 -25.69
N GLY A 3 -19.01 -62.55 -26.68
CA GLY A 3 -18.88 -62.57 -28.15
C GLY A 3 -19.13 -61.14 -28.70
N ARG A 4 -18.46 -60.73 -29.78
CA ARG A 4 -18.98 -60.52 -31.16
C ARG A 4 -20.29 -59.72 -31.30
N GLY A 5 -20.20 -58.60 -32.05
CA GLY A 5 -21.32 -57.95 -32.74
C GLY A 5 -20.83 -57.04 -33.87
N LYS A 6 -21.06 -57.47 -35.13
CA LYS A 6 -20.65 -56.87 -36.42
C LYS A 6 -21.85 -56.11 -37.00
N GLY A 7 -21.62 -55.02 -37.76
CA GLY A 7 -22.63 -54.44 -38.65
C GLY A 7 -21.99 -53.55 -39.73
N ARG A 8 -22.14 -53.94 -41.00
CA ARG A 8 -21.61 -53.28 -42.22
C ARG A 8 -22.77 -52.67 -43.04
N GLY A 9 -22.46 -51.65 -43.84
CA GLY A 9 -23.17 -51.24 -45.07
C GLY A 9 -22.70 -49.82 -45.47
N ARG A 10 -21.91 -49.53 -46.51
CA ARG A 10 -21.94 -49.71 -47.99
C ARG A 10 -23.05 -48.95 -48.74
N GLY A 11 -22.60 -48.08 -49.65
CA GLY A 11 -23.35 -47.42 -50.76
C GLY A 11 -22.85 -45.97 -50.92
N SER A 12 -21.93 -45.59 -51.82
CA SER A 12 -21.85 -45.64 -53.31
C SER A 12 -22.38 -44.38 -54.00
N GLN A 13 -21.54 -43.83 -54.89
CA GLN A 13 -21.80 -42.85 -55.98
C GLN A 13 -22.21 -41.43 -55.55
N GLY A 14 -21.69 -40.35 -56.13
CA GLY A 14 -21.01 -40.14 -57.41
C GLY A 14 -21.68 -38.93 -58.09
N GLY A 15 -20.94 -37.87 -58.39
CA GLY A 15 -21.48 -36.71 -59.11
C GLY A 15 -20.49 -35.56 -59.25
N ARG A 16 -19.93 -35.40 -60.45
CA ARG A 16 -19.15 -34.25 -60.92
C ARG A 16 -20.08 -33.21 -61.57
N GLY A 17 -19.70 -31.93 -61.49
CA GLY A 17 -20.22 -30.81 -62.31
C GLY A 17 -20.60 -29.63 -61.41
N GLY A 18 -20.21 -28.38 -61.65
CA GLY A 18 -19.46 -27.72 -62.72
C GLY A 18 -19.18 -26.27 -62.26
N ASN A 19 -18.23 -25.61 -62.92
CA ASN A 19 -17.83 -24.22 -62.65
C ASN A 19 -18.95 -23.22 -63.01
N GLY A 20 -19.13 -22.21 -62.16
CA GLY A 20 -19.91 -21.01 -62.46
C GLY A 20 -19.47 -19.86 -61.54
N ALA A 21 -18.78 -18.88 -62.10
CA ALA A 21 -18.32 -17.69 -61.39
C ALA A 21 -19.49 -16.71 -61.16
N THR A 22 -19.53 -16.04 -60.00
CA THR A 22 -19.43 -14.57 -59.82
C THR A 22 -19.98 -14.10 -58.46
N GLY A 23 -19.12 -13.39 -57.72
CA GLY A 23 -19.43 -12.21 -56.89
C GLY A 23 -20.42 -12.31 -55.72
N ARG A 24 -19.88 -12.22 -54.48
CA ARG A 24 -20.01 -11.05 -53.57
C ARG A 24 -19.80 -11.46 -52.10
N GLY A 25 -18.89 -10.75 -51.43
CA GLY A 25 -19.13 -10.30 -50.05
C GLY A 25 -18.47 -11.05 -48.89
N ALA A 26 -17.73 -10.29 -48.08
CA ALA A 26 -17.49 -10.45 -46.65
C ALA A 26 -16.34 -11.37 -46.17
N ARG A 27 -15.14 -10.77 -46.17
CA ARG A 27 -14.26 -10.58 -44.99
C ARG A 27 -14.29 -11.65 -43.89
N ASN A 28 -13.26 -12.49 -43.83
CA ASN A 28 -12.79 -13.12 -42.60
C ASN A 28 -11.34 -12.72 -42.31
N ALA A 29 -11.16 -11.47 -41.87
CA ALA A 29 -9.91 -11.03 -41.25
C ALA A 29 -10.01 -11.36 -39.76
N ARG A 30 -9.20 -12.31 -39.28
CA ARG A 30 -9.01 -12.56 -37.84
C ARG A 30 -8.58 -11.23 -37.21
N SER A 31 -9.40 -10.68 -36.32
CA SER A 31 -9.06 -9.50 -35.55
C SER A 31 -7.75 -9.72 -34.81
N PRO A 32 -6.79 -8.78 -34.85
CA PRO A 32 -5.61 -8.87 -34.01
C PRO A 32 -6.07 -8.88 -32.56
N ARG A 33 -5.65 -9.88 -31.77
CA ARG A 33 -5.79 -9.83 -30.32
C ARG A 33 -5.07 -8.57 -29.86
N THR A 34 -5.83 -7.60 -29.36
CA THR A 34 -5.27 -6.43 -28.70
C THR A 34 -4.37 -6.90 -27.55
N PRO A 35 -3.17 -6.32 -27.38
CA PRO A 35 -2.38 -6.57 -26.20
C PRO A 35 -3.22 -6.16 -24.99
N ARG A 36 -3.37 -7.07 -24.02
CA ARG A 36 -4.00 -6.76 -22.74
C ARG A 36 -3.25 -5.56 -22.17
N LYS A 37 -3.92 -4.41 -22.02
CA LYS A 37 -3.31 -3.18 -21.48
C LYS A 37 -2.49 -3.57 -20.24
N SER A 38 -1.20 -3.27 -20.30
CA SER A 38 -0.26 -3.34 -19.18
C SER A 38 -0.94 -2.74 -17.94
N GLY A 39 -0.82 -3.43 -16.81
CA GLY A 39 -1.54 -3.12 -15.58
C GLY A 39 -1.49 -1.62 -15.28
N ALA A 40 -2.67 -1.01 -15.18
CA ALA A 40 -2.76 0.37 -14.72
C ALA A 40 -2.04 0.45 -13.37
N ALA A 41 -1.06 1.34 -13.25
CA ALA A 41 -0.40 1.59 -11.98
C ALA A 41 -1.47 1.92 -10.93
N ILE A 42 -1.49 1.17 -9.83
CA ILE A 42 -2.37 1.47 -8.70
C ILE A 42 -1.98 2.88 -8.23
N PRO A 43 -2.92 3.84 -8.15
CA PRO A 43 -2.59 5.19 -7.71
C PRO A 43 -1.96 5.16 -6.32
N GLN A 44 -0.77 5.75 -6.19
CA GLN A 44 0.00 5.81 -4.95
C GLN A 44 -0.82 6.48 -3.85
N SER A 45 -0.89 5.87 -2.66
CA SER A 45 -1.65 6.41 -1.52
C SER A 45 -1.06 7.74 -1.02
N TYR A 46 -1.83 8.53 -0.26
CA TYR A 46 -1.30 9.78 0.34
C TYR A 46 -0.05 9.51 1.18
N VAL A 47 -0.09 8.47 2.01
CA VAL A 47 1.04 8.09 2.88
C VAL A 47 2.26 7.69 2.05
N GLU A 48 2.09 6.85 1.03
CA GLU A 48 3.20 6.46 0.17
C GLU A 48 3.84 7.66 -0.54
N ARG A 49 3.03 8.64 -0.98
CA ARG A 49 3.57 9.88 -1.58
C ARG A 49 4.37 10.70 -0.59
N MET A 50 3.88 10.81 0.66
CA MET A 50 4.61 11.53 1.71
C MET A 50 5.90 10.79 2.07
N ALA A 51 5.85 9.46 2.17
CA ALA A 51 7.00 8.62 2.45
C ALA A 51 8.10 8.79 1.42
N ALA A 52 7.74 8.68 0.15
CA ALA A 52 8.66 8.88 -0.96
C ALA A 52 9.29 10.27 -0.97
N ARG A 53 8.61 11.31 -0.46
CA ARG A 53 9.13 12.68 -0.43
C ARG A 53 10.01 12.99 0.77
N HIS A 54 9.68 12.45 1.95
CA HIS A 54 10.19 12.99 3.20
C HIS A 54 11.11 12.04 3.98
N TRP A 55 10.91 10.72 3.94
CA TRP A 55 11.67 9.81 4.81
C TRP A 55 12.25 8.56 4.14
N GLN A 56 11.71 8.12 3.01
CA GLN A 56 12.28 6.98 2.31
C GLN A 56 13.67 7.30 1.72
N GLY A 57 14.58 6.34 1.83
CA GLY A 57 15.94 6.46 1.31
C GLY A 57 16.80 7.49 2.07
N GLY A 58 16.63 7.59 3.40
CA GLY A 58 17.45 8.46 4.25
C GLY A 58 17.14 9.96 4.10
N LYS A 59 16.04 10.34 3.44
CA LYS A 59 15.72 11.76 3.15
C LYS A 59 15.51 12.64 4.37
N ALA A 60 15.29 12.06 5.55
CA ALA A 60 15.16 12.79 6.81
C ALA A 60 16.51 13.05 7.49
N GLU A 61 17.58 12.35 7.10
CA GLU A 61 18.86 12.43 7.78
C GLU A 61 19.44 13.84 7.71
N GLY A 62 19.87 14.37 8.86
CA GLY A 62 20.43 15.72 8.98
C GLY A 62 19.43 16.87 8.77
N LYS A 63 18.13 16.61 8.71
CA LYS A 63 17.09 17.64 8.54
C LYS A 63 16.39 17.98 9.86
N THR A 64 15.54 18.99 9.80
CA THR A 64 14.60 19.33 10.88
C THR A 64 13.21 18.74 10.59
N ALA A 65 12.47 18.45 11.65
CA ALA A 65 11.08 18.00 11.56
C ALA A 65 10.20 19.06 10.87
N ASN A 66 9.41 18.64 9.87
CA ASN A 66 8.35 19.49 9.33
C ASN A 66 7.11 19.37 10.23
N ALA A 67 6.91 20.37 11.08
CA ALA A 67 5.80 20.41 12.05
C ALA A 67 4.42 20.31 11.38
N GLU A 68 4.20 21.02 10.26
CA GLU A 68 2.93 21.02 9.53
C GLU A 68 2.61 19.65 8.95
N LEU A 69 3.61 18.94 8.41
CA LEU A 69 3.43 17.60 7.88
C LEU A 69 3.05 16.61 9.00
N ILE A 70 3.76 16.68 10.14
CA ILE A 70 3.50 15.82 11.29
C ILE A 70 2.11 16.08 11.85
N GLU A 71 1.73 17.35 11.99
CA GLU A 71 0.39 17.74 12.45
C GLU A 71 -0.70 17.27 11.48
N SER A 72 -0.51 17.47 10.18
CA SER A 72 -1.41 16.97 9.15
C SER A 72 -1.57 15.44 9.19
N ILE A 73 -0.48 14.69 9.37
CA ILE A 73 -0.54 13.21 9.49
C ILE A 73 -1.26 12.82 10.78
N TYR A 74 -0.96 13.50 11.89
CA TYR A 74 -1.59 13.23 13.17
C TYR A 74 -3.11 13.44 13.08
N ASP A 75 -3.55 14.61 12.64
CA ASP A 75 -4.96 14.99 12.61
C ASP A 75 -5.77 14.10 11.67
N ASN A 76 -5.24 13.82 10.49
CA ASN A 76 -6.01 13.12 9.45
C ASN A 76 -5.91 11.60 9.52
N ILE A 77 -4.93 11.02 10.24
CA ILE A 77 -4.64 9.58 10.21
C ILE A 77 -4.50 8.98 11.60
N LEU A 78 -3.76 9.62 12.52
CA LEU A 78 -3.41 9.01 13.82
C LEU A 78 -4.40 9.35 14.94
N SER A 79 -5.03 10.53 14.91
CA SER A 79 -6.00 10.99 15.92
C SER A 79 -7.34 10.25 15.82
N ALA A 80 -7.66 9.74 14.63
CA ALA A 80 -8.93 9.07 14.37
C ALA A 80 -8.97 7.67 14.99
N PRO A 81 -10.09 7.28 15.63
CA PRO A 81 -10.29 5.91 16.09
C PRO A 81 -10.12 4.93 14.92
N SER A 82 -9.45 3.80 15.18
CA SER A 82 -9.12 2.79 14.15
C SER A 82 -10.33 2.03 13.58
N ALA A 83 -11.56 2.47 13.87
CA ALA A 83 -12.79 1.74 13.57
C ALA A 83 -13.16 1.71 12.08
N GLY A 84 -12.57 2.58 11.24
CA GLY A 84 -12.82 2.62 9.80
C GLY A 84 -11.77 1.89 8.99
N ARG A 85 -12.18 1.04 8.02
CA ARG A 85 -11.27 0.33 7.08
C ARG A 85 -10.25 1.27 6.43
N ARG A 86 -10.66 2.47 6.03
CA ARG A 86 -9.78 3.47 5.40
C ARG A 86 -8.71 3.98 6.36
N VAL A 87 -9.09 4.32 7.59
CA VAL A 87 -8.16 4.81 8.63
C VAL A 87 -7.16 3.71 8.98
N SER A 88 -7.64 2.48 9.19
CA SER A 88 -6.79 1.31 9.43
C SER A 88 -5.77 1.11 8.30
N MET A 89 -6.18 1.16 7.03
CA MET A 89 -5.26 1.05 5.89
C MET A 89 -4.19 2.16 5.88
N GLN A 90 -4.56 3.41 6.22
CA GLN A 90 -3.59 4.51 6.28
C GLN A 90 -2.63 4.39 7.46
N GLN A 91 -3.10 3.93 8.62
CA GLN A 91 -2.26 3.65 9.78
C GLN A 91 -1.27 2.50 9.49
N SER A 92 -1.73 1.42 8.84
CA SER A 92 -0.85 0.35 8.37
C SER A 92 0.16 0.84 7.33
N ALA A 93 -0.23 1.75 6.44
CA ALA A 93 0.69 2.33 5.46
C ALA A 93 1.77 3.18 6.15
N LEU A 94 1.46 3.89 7.24
CA LEU A 94 2.46 4.66 8.00
C LEU A 94 3.48 3.72 8.64
N GLU A 95 3.02 2.63 9.25
CA GLU A 95 3.85 1.59 9.84
C GLU A 95 4.80 0.97 8.79
N LEU A 96 4.24 0.46 7.68
CA LEU A 96 5.01 -0.20 6.63
C LEU A 96 6.00 0.75 5.94
N SER A 97 5.69 2.04 5.87
CA SER A 97 6.57 3.04 5.28
C SER A 97 7.75 3.43 6.17
N GLY A 98 7.80 2.96 7.41
CA GLY A 98 8.82 3.29 8.39
C GLY A 98 8.71 4.73 8.92
N TYR A 99 7.49 5.25 9.09
CA TYR A 99 7.28 6.62 9.55
C TYR A 99 7.90 6.88 10.93
N LEU A 100 7.92 5.86 11.81
CA LEU A 100 8.57 5.94 13.11
C LEU A 100 10.09 6.01 12.98
N GLU A 101 10.67 5.03 12.31
CA GLU A 101 12.11 4.76 12.25
C GLU A 101 12.86 5.74 11.35
N HIS A 102 12.20 6.22 10.29
CA HIS A 102 12.84 7.02 9.26
C HIS A 102 12.43 8.49 9.27
N TYR A 103 11.39 8.87 10.03
CA TYR A 103 10.96 10.27 10.09
C TYR A 103 10.80 10.80 11.51
N LEU A 104 9.89 10.21 12.30
CA LEU A 104 9.55 10.76 13.60
C LEU A 104 10.73 10.71 14.56
N TRP A 105 11.31 9.52 14.75
CA TRP A 105 12.36 9.33 15.75
C TRP A 105 13.66 10.04 15.39
N PRO A 106 14.22 9.92 14.16
CA PRO A 106 15.46 10.62 13.81
C PRO A 106 15.36 12.14 13.97
N LEU A 107 14.17 12.71 13.74
CA LEU A 107 13.92 14.15 13.79
C LEU A 107 13.40 14.65 15.16
N TYR A 108 13.26 13.78 16.16
CA TYR A 108 12.68 14.16 17.46
C TYR A 108 13.67 14.88 18.37
N GLU A 109 13.35 16.09 18.79
CA GLU A 109 14.15 16.80 19.80
C GLU A 109 13.21 17.31 20.89
N GLN A 110 13.46 16.94 22.15
CA GLN A 110 12.53 17.20 23.26
C GLN A 110 12.18 18.68 23.39
N LYS A 111 13.17 19.56 23.16
CA LYS A 111 13.04 21.01 23.32
C LYS A 111 12.22 21.68 22.22
N THR A 112 12.16 21.09 21.03
CA THR A 112 11.51 21.70 19.85
C THR A 112 10.32 20.89 19.34
N ALA A 113 10.15 19.66 19.82
CA ALA A 113 9.06 18.79 19.41
C ALA A 113 7.70 19.38 19.76
N THR A 114 6.84 19.43 18.75
CA THR A 114 5.45 19.82 18.91
C THR A 114 4.66 18.75 19.66
N TRP A 115 3.46 19.12 20.12
CA TRP A 115 2.52 18.16 20.72
C TRP A 115 2.23 17.00 19.75
N SER A 116 1.94 17.31 18.49
CA SER A 116 1.62 16.32 17.45
C SER A 116 2.80 15.40 17.14
N HIS A 117 4.05 15.87 17.22
CA HIS A 117 5.24 15.01 17.07
C HIS A 117 5.34 13.99 18.19
N THR A 118 5.24 14.45 19.44
CA THR A 118 5.32 13.55 20.59
C THR A 118 4.16 12.55 20.61
N MET A 119 2.93 12.99 20.31
CA MET A 119 1.77 12.10 20.24
C MET A 119 1.85 11.14 19.05
N SER A 120 2.40 11.56 17.91
CA SER A 120 2.62 10.65 16.77
C SER A 120 3.56 9.51 17.13
N LEU A 121 4.63 9.78 17.91
CA LEU A 121 5.51 8.72 18.42
C LEU A 121 4.74 7.72 19.29
N VAL A 122 3.95 8.21 20.24
CA VAL A 122 3.13 7.36 21.14
C VAL A 122 2.15 6.48 20.35
N VAL A 123 1.44 7.07 19.37
CA VAL A 123 0.48 6.31 18.56
C VAL A 123 1.19 5.30 17.66
N MET A 124 2.32 5.65 17.05
CA MET A 124 3.09 4.70 16.22
C MET A 124 3.61 3.51 17.02
N VAL A 125 4.12 3.74 18.24
CA VAL A 125 4.52 2.64 19.15
C VAL A 125 3.32 1.75 19.48
N THR A 126 2.17 2.35 19.80
CA THR A 126 0.93 1.63 20.09
C THR A 126 0.47 0.79 18.89
N LEU A 127 0.53 1.36 17.68
CA LEU A 127 0.21 0.66 16.44
C LEU A 127 1.11 -0.55 16.24
N LYS A 128 2.43 -0.40 16.39
CA LYS A 128 3.37 -1.53 16.26
C LYS A 128 3.10 -2.63 17.28
N CYS A 129 2.82 -2.27 18.53
CA CYS A 129 2.42 -3.24 19.56
C CYS A 129 1.12 -3.98 19.20
N ARG A 130 0.11 -3.29 18.66
CA ARG A 130 -1.16 -3.91 18.23
C ARG A 130 -0.95 -4.95 17.12
N GLU A 131 -0.02 -4.67 16.20
CA GLU A 131 0.30 -5.57 15.07
C GLU A 131 1.36 -6.64 15.42
N GLY A 132 1.87 -6.66 16.66
CA GLY A 132 2.92 -7.60 17.08
C GLY A 132 4.29 -7.33 16.47
N VAL A 133 4.53 -6.11 15.98
CA VAL A 133 5.82 -5.67 15.41
C VAL A 133 6.71 -5.11 16.53
N PRO A 134 8.05 -5.35 16.51
CA PRO A 134 8.96 -4.74 17.47
C PRO A 134 8.86 -3.21 17.46
N ALA A 135 8.29 -2.64 18.52
CA ALA A 135 8.07 -1.19 18.61
C ALA A 135 9.28 -0.43 19.16
N TRP A 136 10.16 -1.11 19.90
CA TRP A 136 11.20 -0.47 20.69
C TRP A 136 12.55 -0.35 19.98
N SER A 137 12.76 -1.13 18.91
CA SER A 137 14.06 -1.20 18.23
C SER A 137 14.52 0.12 17.62
N ALA A 138 13.60 1.05 17.33
CA ALA A 138 13.96 2.39 16.88
C ALA A 138 14.72 3.20 17.94
N PHE A 139 14.48 2.95 19.22
CA PHE A 139 14.95 3.76 20.34
C PHE A 139 16.23 3.21 21.00
N GLU A 140 16.62 1.97 20.70
CA GLU A 140 17.71 1.25 21.38
C GLU A 140 19.06 1.95 21.30
N SER A 141 19.30 2.76 20.26
CA SER A 141 20.56 3.46 20.05
C SER A 141 20.80 4.64 20.99
N ASP A 142 19.76 5.16 21.66
CA ASP A 142 19.85 6.37 22.47
C ASP A 142 18.83 6.37 23.62
N ALA A 143 19.22 5.71 24.73
CA ALA A 143 18.37 5.57 25.91
C ALA A 143 18.07 6.90 26.62
N ASP A 144 19.01 7.86 26.59
CA ASP A 144 18.84 9.16 27.22
C ASP A 144 17.81 10.01 26.45
N ARG A 145 17.90 10.03 25.11
CA ARG A 145 16.87 10.67 24.27
C ARG A 145 15.51 10.00 24.44
N PHE A 146 15.47 8.68 24.63
CA PHE A 146 14.22 7.98 24.92
C PHE A 146 13.64 8.38 26.28
N ALA A 147 14.46 8.47 27.32
CA ALA A 147 14.03 8.93 28.65
C ALA A 147 13.47 10.37 28.60
N ALA A 148 14.11 11.25 27.82
CA ALA A 148 13.63 12.60 27.56
C ALA A 148 12.28 12.62 26.84
N PHE A 149 12.12 11.80 25.78
CA PHE A 149 10.84 11.59 25.10
C PHE A 149 9.74 11.11 26.07
N PHE A 150 10.03 10.08 26.87
CA PHE A 150 9.04 9.49 27.77
C PHE A 150 8.61 10.48 28.86
N SER A 151 9.57 11.23 29.41
CA SER A 151 9.30 12.31 30.36
C SER A 151 8.44 13.42 29.72
N ARG A 152 8.72 13.77 28.46
CA ARG A 152 7.91 14.73 27.71
C ARG A 152 6.48 14.21 27.49
N ALA A 153 6.32 12.93 27.18
CA ALA A 153 5.01 12.32 26.98
C ALA A 153 4.15 12.39 28.25
N LEU A 154 4.74 12.17 29.43
CA LEU A 154 4.06 12.32 30.73
C LEU A 154 3.69 13.77 31.05
N ALA A 155 4.52 14.72 30.63
CA ALA A 155 4.32 16.15 30.87
C ALA A 155 3.44 16.84 29.81
N LEU A 156 2.93 16.11 28.80
CA LEU A 156 2.01 16.69 27.83
C LEU A 156 0.67 16.99 28.51
N PRO A 157 0.12 18.20 28.37
CA PRO A 157 -1.24 18.47 28.78
C PRO A 157 -2.19 17.47 28.09
N SER A 158 -3.14 16.92 28.86
CA SER A 158 -4.20 16.06 28.34
C SER A 158 -5.13 16.78 27.36
N GLU A 159 -5.09 18.11 27.37
CA GLU A 159 -5.88 18.98 26.50
C GLU A 159 -5.00 19.53 25.37
N ARG A 160 -5.33 19.16 24.13
CA ARG A 160 -4.91 19.92 22.96
C ARG A 160 -5.64 21.27 23.03
N PRO A 161 -4.96 22.42 23.15
CA PRO A 161 -5.65 23.71 23.08
C PRO A 161 -6.44 23.77 21.77
N ALA A 162 -7.72 24.10 21.87
CA ALA A 162 -8.63 24.22 20.74
C ALA A 162 -8.16 25.25 19.72
#